data_AF-A0A914KB44-F1
#
_entry.id   AF-A0A914KB44-F1
#
_cell.length_a   1.000
_cell.length_b   1.000
_cell.length_c   1.000
_cell.angle_alpha   90.00
_cell.angle_beta   90.00
_cell.angle_gamma   90.00
#
_symmetry.space_group_name_H-M   'P 1'
#
loop_
_entity.id
_entity.type
_entity.pdbx_description
1 polymer ?
#
loop_
_entity_poly.entity_id
_entity_poly.type
_entity_poly.pdbx_seq_one_letter_code
_entity_poly.pdbx_strand_id
1 'polypeptide(L)'
;MSAENMEDFPLADDESIPSNLQNSSRKPKPAQPLPKEEDQEEKARLIAQILELQNTLEDLSQRVDIVKEESLKLRSENQVLGQYIQNLMASSTVFHPANSRTSANKNDEFEW
;
A
#
# COMPACT_ATOMS: atom_id res chain seq x y z
N MET A 1 -16.07 -12.81 -21.12
CA MET A 1 -16.62 -12.93 -19.75
C MET A 1 -17.79 -13.88 -19.85
N SER A 2 -17.66 -15.12 -19.38
CA SER A 2 -18.83 -15.97 -19.11
C SER A 2 -18.51 -16.84 -17.91
N ALA A 3 -19.28 -16.63 -16.85
CA ALA A 3 -19.19 -17.31 -15.57
C ALA A 3 -19.34 -18.82 -15.76
N GLU A 4 -18.43 -19.59 -15.16
CA GLU A 4 -18.62 -21.03 -15.04
C GLU A 4 -19.76 -21.30 -14.06
N ASN A 5 -20.77 -21.93 -14.63
CA ASN A 5 -21.99 -22.39 -13.99
C ASN A 5 -21.60 -23.34 -12.86
N MET A 6 -21.93 -22.99 -11.62
CA MET A 6 -21.77 -23.85 -10.46
C MET A 6 -22.74 -25.02 -10.63
N GLU A 7 -22.26 -26.13 -11.19
CA GLU A 7 -23.09 -27.32 -11.39
C GLU A 7 -23.48 -27.89 -10.01
N ASP A 8 -24.78 -27.79 -9.74
CA ASP A 8 -25.44 -28.27 -8.53
C ASP A 8 -25.19 -29.78 -8.36
N PHE A 9 -24.66 -30.17 -7.20
CA PHE A 9 -24.42 -31.58 -6.89
C PHE A 9 -25.76 -32.26 -6.58
N PRO A 10 -26.17 -33.28 -7.35
CA PRO A 10 -27.46 -33.94 -7.12
C PRO A 10 -27.43 -34.73 -5.80
N LEU A 11 -28.40 -34.47 -4.93
CA LEU A 11 -28.62 -35.24 -3.71
C LEU A 11 -29.20 -36.62 -4.04
N ALA A 12 -28.85 -37.61 -3.22
CA ALA A 12 -29.16 -39.03 -3.42
C ALA A 12 -30.66 -39.38 -3.40
N ASP A 13 -31.53 -38.42 -3.07
CA ASP A 13 -32.94 -38.64 -2.75
C ASP A 13 -33.90 -38.18 -3.86
N ASP A 14 -33.38 -37.69 -4.99
CA ASP A 14 -34.20 -37.28 -6.14
C ASP A 14 -34.68 -38.51 -6.93
N GLU A 15 -35.89 -38.96 -6.62
CA GLU A 15 -36.57 -40.12 -7.23
C GLU A 15 -36.88 -39.98 -8.74
N SER A 16 -36.47 -38.89 -9.38
CA SER A 16 -36.72 -38.63 -10.80
C SER A 16 -35.57 -39.04 -11.75
N ILE A 17 -34.48 -39.62 -11.24
CA ILE A 17 -33.38 -40.11 -12.10
C ILE A 17 -33.76 -41.46 -12.73
N PRO A 18 -33.94 -41.55 -14.06
CA PRO A 18 -34.18 -42.84 -14.70
C PRO A 18 -32.96 -43.73 -14.47
N SER A 19 -33.18 -44.94 -13.98
CA SER A 19 -32.20 -46.00 -13.75
C SER A 19 -31.55 -46.47 -15.06
N ASN A 20 -30.88 -45.59 -15.79
CA ASN A 20 -30.08 -45.96 -16.94
C ASN A 20 -28.66 -46.26 -16.45
N LEU A 21 -28.53 -47.42 -15.79
CA LEU A 21 -27.25 -48.02 -15.44
C LEU A 21 -26.58 -48.53 -16.73
N GLN A 22 -26.19 -47.62 -17.62
CA GLN A 22 -25.29 -47.92 -18.72
C GLN A 22 -23.87 -47.98 -18.15
N ASN A 23 -23.55 -49.10 -17.50
CA ASN A 23 -22.21 -49.45 -17.06
C ASN A 23 -21.33 -49.86 -18.25
N SER A 24 -21.11 -48.95 -19.20
CA SER A 24 -20.17 -49.18 -20.29
C SER A 24 -19.39 -47.91 -20.63
N SER A 25 -18.12 -47.96 -20.26
CA SER A 25 -17.03 -47.14 -20.80
C SER A 25 -16.87 -45.71 -20.30
N ARG A 26 -17.03 -45.47 -18.98
CA ARG A 26 -16.20 -44.42 -18.35
C ARG A 26 -14.76 -44.93 -18.33
N LYS A 27 -13.99 -44.64 -19.38
CA LYS A 27 -12.54 -44.88 -19.34
C LYS A 27 -11.99 -44.08 -18.16
N PRO A 28 -11.39 -44.73 -17.14
CA PRO A 28 -10.78 -44.00 -16.05
C PRO A 28 -9.73 -43.07 -16.66
N LYS A 29 -9.83 -41.77 -16.39
CA LYS A 29 -8.76 -40.84 -16.72
C LYS A 29 -7.50 -41.37 -16.02
N PRO A 30 -6.36 -41.48 -16.71
CA PRO A 30 -5.12 -41.89 -16.07
C PRO A 30 -4.85 -40.95 -14.91
N ALA A 31 -4.58 -41.52 -13.73
CA ALA A 31 -4.21 -40.75 -12.55
C ALA A 31 -2.97 -39.94 -12.90
N GLN A 32 -3.08 -38.61 -12.83
CA GLN A 32 -1.90 -37.77 -12.94
C GLN A 32 -0.98 -38.11 -11.76
N PRO A 33 0.35 -38.15 -11.96
CA PRO A 33 1.27 -38.37 -10.86
C PRO A 33 0.99 -37.34 -9.76
N LEU A 34 0.93 -37.81 -8.51
CA LEU A 34 0.86 -36.91 -7.35
C LEU A 34 2.05 -35.94 -7.44
N PRO A 35 1.85 -34.63 -7.19
CA PRO A 35 2.95 -33.68 -7.06
C PRO A 35 4.01 -34.26 -6.12
N LYS A 36 5.29 -34.15 -6.48
CA LYS A 36 6.36 -34.70 -5.65
C LYS A 36 6.33 -33.97 -4.29
N GLU A 37 6.47 -34.70 -3.20
CA GLU A 37 6.47 -34.11 -1.83
C GLU A 37 7.51 -32.98 -1.69
N GLU A 38 8.65 -33.11 -2.36
CA GLU A 38 9.70 -32.08 -2.43
C GLU A 38 9.19 -30.74 -3.01
N ASP A 39 8.38 -30.79 -4.07
CA ASP A 39 7.78 -29.59 -4.68
C ASP A 39 6.78 -28.90 -3.73
N GLN A 40 6.12 -29.67 -2.85
CA GLN A 40 5.19 -29.13 -1.86
C GLN A 40 5.92 -28.49 -0.69
N GLU A 41 7.02 -29.10 -0.23
CA GLU A 41 7.83 -28.55 0.85
C GLU A 41 8.56 -27.27 0.45
N GLU A 42 9.10 -27.20 -0.77
CA GLU A 42 9.71 -25.97 -1.29
C GLU A 42 8.68 -24.84 -1.42
N LYS A 43 7.48 -25.14 -1.92
CA LYS A 43 6.37 -24.17 -1.94
C LYS A 43 6.00 -23.72 -0.54
N ALA A 44 5.94 -24.62 0.44
CA ALA A 44 5.64 -24.26 1.83
C ALA A 44 6.71 -23.33 2.42
N ARG A 45 8.00 -23.58 2.15
CA ARG A 45 9.10 -22.68 2.57
C ARG A 45 9.00 -21.30 1.93
N LEU A 46 8.72 -21.23 0.63
CA LEU A 46 8.54 -19.96 -0.09
C LEU A 46 7.34 -19.18 0.46
N ILE A 47 6.22 -19.86 0.73
CA ILE A 47 5.04 -19.23 1.34
C ILE A 47 5.40 -18.64 2.72
N ALA A 48 6.12 -19.39 3.55
CA ALA A 48 6.54 -18.89 4.87
C ALA A 48 7.40 -17.63 4.76
N GLN A 49 8.37 -17.61 3.84
CA GLN A 49 9.21 -16.45 3.60
C GLN A 49 8.42 -15.24 3.10
N ILE A 50 7.47 -15.46 2.18
CA ILE A 50 6.60 -14.39 1.68
C ILE A 50 5.77 -13.80 2.83
N LEU A 51 5.21 -14.64 3.70
CA LEU A 51 4.41 -14.17 4.84
C LEU A 51 5.25 -13.36 5.84
N GLU A 52 6.49 -13.78 6.11
CA GLU A 52 7.40 -13.01 6.97
C GLU A 52 7.74 -11.64 6.34
N LEU A 53 8.07 -11.62 5.04
CA LEU A 53 8.33 -10.38 4.32
C LEU A 53 7.11 -9.46 4.29
N GLN A 54 5.90 -10.01 4.11
CA GLN A 54 4.67 -9.23 4.16
C GLN A 54 4.45 -8.60 5.53
N ASN A 55 4.64 -9.35 6.62
CA ASN A 55 4.53 -8.82 7.98
C ASN A 55 5.55 -7.69 8.23
N THR A 56 6.81 -7.90 7.86
CA THR A 56 7.85 -6.85 8.05
C THR A 56 7.60 -5.61 7.19
N LEU A 57 7.06 -5.76 5.99
CA LEU A 57 6.70 -4.65 5.12
C LEU A 57 5.51 -3.86 5.68
N GLU A 58 4.50 -4.54 6.21
CA GLU A 58 3.34 -3.92 6.84
C GLU A 58 3.77 -3.08 8.05
N ASP A 59 4.58 -3.66 8.95
CA ASP A 59 5.15 -2.96 10.11
C ASP A 59 5.93 -1.71 9.68
N LEU A 60 6.74 -1.80 8.63
CA LEU A 60 7.50 -0.67 8.12
C LEU A 60 6.58 0.40 7.50
N SER A 61 5.56 -0.01 6.76
CA SER A 61 4.56 0.89 6.18
C SER A 61 3.85 1.70 7.27
N GLN A 62 3.39 1.01 8.33
CA GLN A 62 2.75 1.67 9.46
C GLN A 62 3.69 2.68 10.15
N ARG A 63 4.95 2.32 10.37
CA ARG A 63 5.95 3.23 10.95
C ARG A 63 6.19 4.45 10.08
N VAL A 64 6.22 4.28 8.75
CA VAL A 64 6.36 5.39 7.81
C VAL A 64 5.16 6.34 7.91
N ASP A 65 3.95 5.81 8.02
CA ASP A 65 2.75 6.64 8.13
C ASP A 65 2.73 7.43 9.45
N ILE A 66 3.14 6.81 10.57
CA ILE A 66 3.33 7.50 11.85
C ILE A 66 4.35 8.66 11.72
N VAL A 67 5.50 8.40 11.09
CA VAL A 67 6.55 9.43 10.91
C VAL A 67 6.05 10.57 10.02
N LYS A 68 5.27 10.27 8.98
CA LYS A 68 4.65 11.31 8.13
C LYS A 68 3.68 12.18 8.94
N GLU A 69 2.84 11.58 9.76
CA GLU A 69 1.89 12.30 10.60
C GLU A 69 2.61 13.23 11.59
N GLU A 70 3.63 12.72 12.29
CA GLU A 70 4.43 13.51 13.22
C GLU A 70 5.16 14.66 12.51
N SER A 71 5.74 14.40 11.34
CA SER A 71 6.39 15.41 10.50
C SER A 71 5.43 16.52 10.08
N LEU A 72 4.20 16.17 9.68
CA LEU A 72 3.16 17.15 9.35
C LEU A 72 2.78 18.01 10.56
N LYS A 73 2.60 17.37 11.73
CA LYS A 73 2.31 18.08 12.98
C LYS A 73 3.42 19.08 13.32
N LEU A 74 4.68 18.65 13.31
CA LEU A 74 5.83 19.52 13.57
C LEU A 74 5.94 20.67 12.57
N ARG A 75 5.68 20.43 11.28
CA ARG A 75 5.64 21.48 10.26
C ARG A 75 4.55 22.51 10.54
N SER A 76 3.36 22.05 10.93
CA SER A 76 2.24 22.95 11.26
C SER A 76 2.54 23.81 12.50
N GLU A 77 3.16 23.23 13.53
CA GLU A 77 3.55 23.94 14.74
C GLU A 77 4.65 24.97 14.44
N ASN A 78 5.67 24.57 13.70
CA ASN A 78 6.74 25.48 13.27
C ASN A 78 6.21 26.62 12.41
N GLN A 79 5.19 26.40 11.58
CA GLN A 79 4.54 27.46 10.80
C GLN A 79 3.87 28.48 11.72
N VAL A 80 3.11 28.02 12.72
CA VAL A 80 2.45 28.90 13.70
C VAL A 80 3.47 29.68 14.51
N LEU A 81 4.52 29.02 15.01
CA LEU A 81 5.62 29.66 15.74
C LEU A 81 6.36 30.68 14.86
N GLY A 82 6.64 30.34 13.61
CA GLY A 82 7.28 31.23 12.63
C GLY A 82 6.46 32.50 12.41
N GLN A 83 5.14 32.36 12.22
CA GLN A 83 4.24 33.50 12.08
C GLN A 83 4.19 34.36 13.35
N TYR A 84 4.19 33.74 14.53
CA TYR A 84 4.23 34.45 15.81
C TYR A 84 5.50 35.30 15.94
N ILE A 85 6.67 34.72 15.62
CA ILE A 85 7.95 35.44 15.61
C ILE A 85 7.91 36.58 14.59
N GLN A 86 7.41 36.35 13.38
CA GLN A 86 7.26 37.40 12.36
C GLN A 86 6.37 38.56 12.84
N ASN A 87 5.24 38.24 13.47
CA ASN A 87 4.33 39.26 14.01
C ASN A 87 5.00 40.08 15.12
N LEU A 88 5.78 39.43 15.99
CA LEU A 88 6.55 40.12 17.02
C LEU A 88 7.63 41.02 16.43
N MET A 89 8.37 40.54 15.43
CA MET A 89 9.38 41.33 14.74
C MET A 89 8.75 42.54 14.03
N ALA A 90 7.64 42.36 13.33
CA ALA A 90 6.93 43.44 12.63
C ALA A 90 6.31 44.47 13.59
N SER A 91 5.80 44.02 14.74
CA SER A 91 5.20 44.91 15.75
C SER A 91 6.25 45.67 16.58
N SER A 92 7.51 45.22 16.55
CA SER A 92 8.60 45.83 17.29
C SER A 92 9.30 46.91 16.46
N THR A 93 9.39 48.12 17.02
CA THR A 93 10.09 49.26 16.42
C THR A 93 11.61 49.06 16.36
N VAL A 94 12.16 48.07 17.08
CA VAL A 94 13.59 47.72 17.07
C VAL A 94 14.01 46.99 15.80
N PHE A 95 13.09 46.25 15.15
CA PHE A 95 13.36 45.50 13.92
C PHE A 95 12.87 46.19 12.66
N HIS A 96 12.30 47.40 12.77
CA HIS A 96 12.07 48.21 11.59
C HIS A 96 13.43 48.51 10.95
N PRO A 97 13.63 48.24 9.65
CA PRO A 97 14.83 48.70 8.98
C PRO A 97 14.85 50.21 9.16
N ALA A 98 15.81 50.71 9.96
CA ALA A 98 16.04 52.14 10.10
C ALA A 98 16.16 52.66 8.67
N ASN A 99 15.14 53.41 8.22
CA ASN A 99 14.97 53.93 6.85
C ASN A 99 16.32 53.92 6.16
N SER A 100 16.55 52.93 5.28
CA SER A 100 17.69 52.97 4.38
C SER A 100 17.54 54.29 3.65
N ARG A 101 18.31 55.28 4.09
CA ARG A 101 18.46 56.52 3.36
C ARG A 101 19.04 56.07 2.03
N THR A 102 18.17 56.01 1.05
CA THR A 102 18.47 55.77 -0.35
C THR A 102 19.30 56.95 -0.85
N SER A 103 20.57 56.97 -0.44
CA SER A 103 21.61 57.63 -1.20
C SER A 103 21.89 56.74 -2.39
N ALA A 104 21.19 57.05 -3.48
CA ALA A 104 21.52 56.76 -4.85
C ALA A 104 22.95 56.26 -5.09
N ASN A 105 23.12 55.06 -5.68
CA ASN A 105 23.85 54.95 -6.94
C ASN A 105 23.65 53.57 -7.59
N LYS A 106 22.99 53.60 -8.75
CA LYS A 106 23.27 52.91 -10.02
C LYS A 106 23.81 51.47 -10.00
N ASN A 107 23.05 50.64 -10.72
CA ASN A 107 23.50 49.65 -11.69
C ASN A 107 24.48 48.59 -11.19
N ASP A 108 23.99 47.37 -10.98
CA ASP A 108 24.63 46.21 -11.61
C ASP A 108 23.60 45.08 -11.77
N GLU A 109 23.29 44.88 -13.05
CA GLU A 109 22.56 43.79 -13.66
C GLU A 109 23.51 42.59 -13.73
N PHE A 110 23.28 41.53 -12.97
CA PHE A 110 23.84 40.21 -13.29
C PHE A 110 22.90 39.09 -12.88
N GLU A 111 22.31 38.48 -13.92
CA GLU A 111 21.64 37.19 -13.91
C GLU A 111 22.64 36.06 -13.61
N TRP A 112 22.23 35.11 -12.75
CA TRP A 112 22.22 33.66 -12.98
C TRP A 112 21.18 33.02 -12.07
#